data_AF-A0A820ITI0-F1
#
_entry.id   AF-A0A820ITI0-F1
#
_cell.length_a   1.000
_cell.length_b   1.000
_cell.length_c   1.000
_cell.angle_alpha   90.00
_cell.angle_beta   90.00
_cell.angle_gamma   90.00
#
_symmetry.space_group_name_H-M   'P 1'
#
loop_
_entity.id
_entity.type
_entity.pdbx_description
1 polymer ?
#
loop_
_entity_poly.entity_id
_entity_poly.type
_entity_poly.pdbx_seq_one_letter_code
_entity_poly.pdbx_strand_id
1 'polypeptide(L)'
;MSCLAFLLFILTILSCSIKTIIYRPVVLMHGIVAFTSDMNELAGWLRTSFPGIYIVICNDIHLQQGFNMLEFSQRSLIGRDAVEQCSFLVYNLIT
;
A
#
# COMPACT_ATOMS: atom_id res chain seq x y z
N MET A 1 -44.02 14.59 0.72
CA MET A 1 -42.66 14.94 1.19
C MET A 1 -42.31 16.30 0.62
N SER A 2 -42.00 17.29 1.46
CA SER A 2 -41.70 18.65 1.02
C SER A 2 -40.37 18.71 0.26
N CYS A 3 -40.30 19.53 -0.80
CA CYS A 3 -39.13 19.68 -1.68
C CYS A 3 -37.84 19.98 -0.89
N LEU A 4 -37.95 20.75 0.20
CA LEU A 4 -36.86 21.08 1.13
C LEU A 4 -36.23 19.82 1.76
N ALA A 5 -37.04 18.83 2.14
CA ALA A 5 -36.53 17.60 2.77
C ALA A 5 -35.73 16.74 1.78
N PHE A 6 -36.13 16.73 0.50
CA PHE A 6 -35.39 16.03 -0.54
C PHE A 6 -34.03 16.68 -0.83
N LEU A 7 -33.98 18.02 -0.82
CA LEU A 7 -32.76 18.78 -1.06
C LEU A 7 -31.75 18.62 0.10
N LEU A 8 -32.23 18.61 1.34
CA LEU A 8 -31.41 18.32 2.51
C LEU A 8 -30.85 16.88 2.49
N PHE A 9 -31.65 15.91 2.04
CA PHE A 9 -31.21 14.51 1.88
C PHE A 9 -30.12 14.34 0.83
N ILE A 10 -30.25 14.98 -0.34
CA ILE A 10 -29.21 15.00 -1.38
C ILE A 10 -27.93 15.64 -0.85
N LEU A 11 -28.04 16.77 -0.13
CA LEU A 11 -26.90 17.45 0.47
C LEU A 11 -26.19 16.58 1.51
N THR A 12 -26.94 15.79 2.30
CA THR A 12 -26.35 14.88 3.29
C THR A 12 -25.59 13.73 2.62
N ILE A 13 -26.13 13.15 1.53
CA ILE A 13 -25.42 12.14 0.74
C ILE A 13 -24.16 12.73 0.10
N LEU A 14 -24.23 13.96 -0.42
CA LEU A 14 -23.08 14.63 -1.04
C LEU A 14 -22.00 15.01 -0.01
N SER A 15 -22.39 15.23 1.24
CA SER A 15 -21.48 15.51 2.35
C SER A 15 -20.82 14.25 2.93
N CYS A 16 -21.04 13.07 2.34
CA CYS A 16 -20.28 11.86 2.65
C CYS A 16 -18.80 12.12 2.34
N SER A 17 -18.12 12.60 3.39
CA SER A 17 -16.74 13.06 3.37
C SER A 17 -15.85 11.98 2.77
N ILE A 18 -15.15 12.32 1.69
CA ILE A 18 -14.03 11.54 1.20
C ILE A 18 -12.95 11.64 2.28
N LYS A 19 -12.98 10.72 3.25
CA LYS A 19 -11.87 10.57 4.17
C LYS A 19 -10.67 10.19 3.31
N THR A 20 -9.71 11.10 3.21
CA THR A 20 -8.43 10.81 2.60
C THR A 20 -7.75 9.77 3.47
N ILE A 21 -7.77 8.51 3.03
CA ILE A 21 -7.05 7.44 3.69
C ILE A 21 -5.58 7.64 3.32
N ILE A 22 -4.78 8.10 4.29
CA ILE A 22 -3.32 8.20 4.11
C ILE A 22 -2.74 6.81 4.33
N TYR A 23 -2.51 6.10 3.23
CA TYR A 23 -1.84 4.80 3.26
C TYR A 23 -0.35 4.96 3.53
N ARG A 24 0.22 4.04 4.31
CA ARG A 24 1.68 3.93 4.40
C ARG A 24 2.23 3.33 3.10
N PRO A 25 3.47 3.69 2.71
CA PRO A 25 4.18 3.04 1.62
C PRO A 25 4.21 1.52 1.79
N VAL A 26 3.99 0.80 0.69
CA VAL A 26 4.20 -0.64 0.61
C VAL A 26 5.36 -0.92 -0.33
N VAL A 27 6.33 -1.69 0.15
CA VAL A 27 7.44 -2.20 -0.67
C VAL A 27 7.13 -3.64 -1.04
N LEU A 28 7.09 -3.90 -2.34
CA LEU A 28 7.01 -5.25 -2.89
C LEU A 28 8.42 -5.73 -3.21
N MET A 29 8.83 -6.82 -2.58
CA MET A 29 10.06 -7.53 -2.93
C MET A 29 9.72 -8.84 -3.64
N HIS A 30 10.34 -9.04 -4.80
CA HIS A 30 10.23 -10.28 -5.56
C HIS A 30 11.29 -11.29 -5.08
N GLY A 31 11.00 -12.58 -5.26
CA GLY A 31 12.00 -13.63 -5.04
C GLY A 31 13.15 -13.56 -6.05
N ILE A 32 14.26 -14.26 -5.77
CA ILE A 32 15.49 -14.20 -6.60
C ILE A 32 15.29 -14.62 -8.07
N VAL A 33 14.31 -15.49 -8.33
CA VAL A 33 14.00 -15.99 -9.68
C VAL A 33 12.88 -15.20 -10.36
N ALA A 34 12.20 -14.34 -9.62
CA ALA A 34 11.13 -13.50 -10.14
C ALA A 34 11.72 -12.16 -10.61
N PHE A 35 11.05 -11.54 -11.55
CA PHE A 35 11.41 -10.23 -12.08
C PHE A 35 10.47 -9.15 -11.53
N THR A 36 10.92 -7.90 -11.56
CA THR A 36 10.09 -6.72 -11.27
C THR A 36 8.79 -6.72 -12.07
N SER A 37 8.82 -7.23 -13.32
CA SER A 37 7.65 -7.36 -14.18
C SER A 37 6.55 -8.24 -13.59
N ASP A 38 6.93 -9.27 -12.84
CA ASP A 38 6.00 -10.25 -12.27
C ASP A 38 5.19 -9.64 -11.12
N MET A 39 5.70 -8.56 -10.52
CA MET A 39 5.03 -7.83 -9.44
C MET A 39 4.08 -6.73 -9.96
N ASN A 40 4.09 -6.45 -11.27
CA ASN A 40 3.25 -5.39 -11.83
C ASN A 40 1.76 -5.69 -11.71
N GLU A 41 1.35 -6.95 -11.89
CA GLU A 41 -0.04 -7.36 -11.76
C GLU A 41 -0.54 -7.16 -10.33
N LEU A 42 0.24 -7.65 -9.35
CA LEU A 42 -0.07 -7.46 -7.92
C LEU A 42 -0.09 -5.98 -7.53
N ALA A 43 0.89 -5.20 -7.99
CA ALA A 43 0.93 -3.76 -7.76
C ALA A 43 -0.30 -3.07 -8.38
N GLY A 44 -0.75 -3.52 -9.55
CA GLY A 44 -1.99 -3.07 -10.18
C GLY A 44 -3.21 -3.35 -9.30
N TRP A 45 -3.37 -4.59 -8.86
CA TRP A 45 -4.46 -5.01 -7.95
C TRP A 45 -4.49 -4.20 -6.66
N LEU A 46 -3.34 -3.95 -6.04
CA LEU A 46 -3.24 -3.15 -4.82
C LEU A 46 -3.60 -1.68 -5.07
N ARG A 47 -3.16 -1.08 -6.18
CA ARG A 47 -3.53 0.30 -6.54
C ARG A 47 -5.02 0.44 -6.82
N THR A 48 -5.66 -0.57 -7.41
CA THR A 48 -7.11 -0.58 -7.63
C THR A 48 -7.88 -0.74 -6.33
N SER A 49 -7.41 -1.61 -5.44
CA SER A 49 -8.08 -1.91 -4.17
C SER A 49 -7.90 -0.80 -3.12
N PHE A 50 -6.77 -0.09 -3.16
CA PHE A 50 -6.38 0.93 -2.19
C PHE A 50 -6.03 2.25 -2.92
N PRO A 51 -7.03 3.05 -3.32
CA PRO A 51 -6.79 4.26 -4.09
C PRO A 51 -5.93 5.26 -3.32
N GLY A 52 -4.78 5.64 -3.88
CA GLY A 52 -3.81 6.56 -3.25
C GLY A 52 -2.68 5.86 -2.47
N ILE A 53 -2.62 4.52 -2.48
CA ILE A 53 -1.47 3.80 -1.92
C ILE A 53 -0.21 4.02 -2.76
N TYR A 54 0.92 4.23 -2.08
CA TYR A 54 2.23 4.32 -2.71
C TYR A 54 2.92 2.95 -2.66
N ILE A 55 3.20 2.39 -3.84
CA ILE A 55 3.80 1.07 -4.00
C ILE A 55 5.13 1.20 -4.74
N VAL A 56 6.19 0.70 -4.11
CA VAL A 56 7.55 0.67 -4.64
C VAL A 56 7.93 -0.78 -4.92
N ILE A 57 8.51 -1.03 -6.09
CA ILE A 57 9.09 -2.33 -6.45
C ILE A 57 10.60 -2.16 -6.47
N CYS A 58 11.23 -2.37 -5.31
CA CYS A 58 12.67 -2.21 -5.00
C CYS A 58 13.32 -0.83 -5.22
N ASN A 59 14.20 -0.45 -4.29
CA ASN A 59 15.23 0.59 -4.40
C ASN A 59 14.76 2.05 -4.62
N ASP A 60 13.80 2.51 -3.80
CA ASP A 60 13.40 3.92 -3.76
C ASP A 60 13.97 4.63 -2.52
N ILE A 61 14.56 5.80 -2.72
CA ILE A 61 15.15 6.65 -1.68
C ILE A 61 14.09 7.25 -0.73
N HIS A 62 12.82 7.25 -1.13
CA HIS A 62 11.72 7.85 -0.36
C HIS A 62 11.23 7.00 0.83
N LEU A 63 11.83 5.84 1.09
CA LEU A 63 11.39 4.90 2.13
C LEU A 63 11.88 5.24 3.57
N GLN A 64 12.48 6.41 3.78
CA GLN A 64 13.10 6.78 5.06
C GLN A 64 12.10 6.94 6.23
N GLN A 65 10.82 7.15 5.95
CA GLN A 65 9.77 7.32 6.98
C GLN A 65 9.17 5.99 7.47
N GLY A 66 9.72 4.88 6.98
CA GLY A 66 9.26 3.52 7.25
C GLY A 66 8.11 3.07 6.36
N PHE A 67 7.97 1.76 6.21
CA PHE A 67 7.11 1.15 5.21
C PHE A 67 6.54 -0.19 5.71
N ASN A 68 5.50 -0.66 5.02
CA ASN A 68 5.06 -2.05 5.13
C ASN A 68 5.77 -2.86 4.04
N MET A 69 6.18 -4.07 4.38
CA MET A 69 6.90 -4.96 3.47
C MET A 69 6.05 -6.20 3.23
N LEU A 70 5.83 -6.50 1.94
CA LEU A 70 5.21 -7.74 1.50
C LEU A 70 6.27 -8.56 0.77
N GLU A 71 6.58 -9.72 1.31
CA GLU A 71 7.52 -10.65 0.70
C GLU A 71 6.78 -11.87 0.19
N PHE A 72 7.13 -12.29 -1.02
CA PHE A 72 6.62 -13.52 -1.59
C PHE A 72 7.80 -14.45 -1.83
N SER A 73 7.68 -15.71 -1.38
CA SER A 73 8.61 -16.84 -1.54
C SER A 73 9.36 -17.26 -0.27
N GLN A 74 10.01 -18.44 -0.33
CA GLN A 74 10.84 -19.06 0.71
C GLN A 74 12.04 -18.20 1.18
N ARG A 75 12.30 -17.06 0.52
CA ARG A 75 13.41 -16.17 0.84
C ARG A 75 13.06 -15.02 1.78
N SER A 76 11.86 -15.00 2.39
CA SER A 76 11.54 -13.98 3.40
C SER A 76 12.52 -13.98 4.59
N LEU A 77 13.20 -15.10 4.83
CA LEU A 77 14.29 -15.18 5.81
C LEU A 77 15.47 -14.26 5.48
N ILE A 78 15.79 -14.06 4.20
CA ILE A 78 16.88 -13.17 3.76
C ILE A 78 16.45 -11.71 3.89
N GLY A 79 15.21 -11.40 3.53
CA GLY A 79 14.65 -10.06 3.71
C GLY A 79 14.61 -9.65 5.17
N ARG A 80 14.24 -10.57 6.06
CA ARG A 80 14.27 -10.34 7.50
C ARG A 80 15.67 -10.05 8.02
N ASP A 81 16.67 -10.83 7.61
CA ASP A 81 18.07 -10.58 7.98
C ASP A 81 18.58 -9.24 7.44
N ALA A 82 18.22 -8.87 6.20
CA ALA A 82 18.55 -7.56 5.63
C ALA A 82 17.87 -6.39 6.36
N VAL A 83 16.60 -6.55 6.78
CA VAL A 83 15.88 -5.56 7.58
C VAL A 83 16.54 -5.39 8.96
N GLU A 84 16.94 -6.49 9.59
CA GLU A 84 17.64 -6.47 10.88
C GLU A 84 19.03 -5.83 10.76
N GLN A 85 19.80 -6.15 9.72
CA GLN A 85 21.14 -5.58 9.51
C GLN A 85 21.13 -4.10 9.10
N CYS A 86 20.20 -3.69 8.23
CA CYS A 86 20.14 -2.33 7.70
C CYS A 86 19.31 -1.38 8.57
N SER A 87 18.72 -1.85 9.67
CA SER A 87 17.89 -1.03 10.59
C SER A 87 16.76 -0.29 9.89
N PHE A 88 16.10 -0.92 8.91
CA PHE A 88 14.95 -0.32 8.24
C PHE A 88 13.74 -0.27 9.18
N LEU A 89 13.01 0.86 9.18
CA LEU A 89 11.79 1.01 9.96
C LEU A 89 10.61 0.29 9.27
N VAL A 90 10.53 -1.03 9.43
CA VAL A 90 9.42 -1.84 8.90
C VAL A 90 8.30 -1.94 9.93
N TYR A 91 7.11 -1.48 9.58
CA TYR A 91 5.95 -1.50 10.48
C TYR A 91 5.25 -2.85 10.52
N ASN A 92 5.01 -3.42 9.33
CA ASN A 92 4.43 -4.75 9.18
C ASN A 92 5.22 -5.49 8.11
N LEU A 93 5.68 -6.69 8.47
CA LEU A 93 6.27 -7.65 7.56
C LEU A 93 5.26 -8.79 7.39
N ILE A 94 4.76 -8.97 6.17
CA ILE A 94 3.87 -10.08 5.82
C ILE A 94 4.63 -10.94 4.81
N THR A 95 4.79 -12.22 5.15
CA THR A 95 5.57 -13.23 4.41
C THR A 95 4.71 -14.42 4.06
#